data_AF-A0A2N2T0Z1-F1
#
_entry.id   AF-A0A2N2T0Z1-F1
#
_cell.length_a   1.000
_cell.length_b   1.000
_cell.length_c   1.000
_cell.angle_alpha   90.00
_cell.angle_beta   90.00
_cell.angle_gamma   90.00
#
_symmetry.space_group_name_H-M   'P 1'
#
loop_
_entity.id
_entity.type
_entity.pdbx_description
1 polymer ?
#
loop_
_entity_poly.entity_id
_entity_poly.type
_entity_poly.pdbx_seq_one_letter_code
_entity_poly.pdbx_strand_id
1 'polypeptide(L)'
;MNKIMRIAARIYKTAFRPNEMESKLLRRLFKDAYGIDVGAYSYGCFDHRRFGSGMFVGRYCSFANSCRRFNANHGLSYLMLHPFIYNTRLGMVAKEPFERTLC
;
A
#
# COMPACT_ATOMS: atom_id res chain seq x y z
N MET A 1 4.91 -4.48 14.65
CA MET A 1 5.48 -3.82 13.45
C MET A 1 6.27 -2.59 13.87
N ASN A 2 7.55 -2.48 13.48
CA ASN A 2 8.49 -1.55 14.10
C ASN A 2 8.32 -0.09 13.58
N LYS A 3 7.87 0.83 14.45
CA LYS A 3 7.67 2.26 14.14
C LYS A 3 8.96 2.94 13.67
N ILE A 4 10.11 2.48 14.16
CA ILE A 4 11.44 2.97 13.78
C ILE A 4 11.69 2.71 12.29
N MET A 5 11.37 1.51 11.80
CA MET A 5 11.59 1.15 10.38
C MET A 5 10.76 2.00 9.42
N ARG A 6 9.51 2.35 9.79
CA ARG A 6 8.69 3.26 8.98
C ARG A 6 9.29 4.66 8.89
N ILE A 7 9.82 5.17 10.00
CA ILE A 7 10.48 6.47 10.03
C ILE A 7 11.76 6.41 9.18
N ALA A 8 12.58 5.37 9.35
CA ALA A 8 13.79 5.16 8.58
C ALA A 8 13.52 5.07 7.06
N ALA A 9 12.53 4.28 6.64
CA ALA A 9 12.14 4.15 5.24
C ALA A 9 11.69 5.49 4.65
N ARG A 10 10.88 6.27 5.40
CA ARG A 10 10.41 7.58 4.98
C ARG A 10 11.56 8.58 4.86
N ILE A 11 12.42 8.69 5.87
CA ILE A 11 13.59 9.58 5.86
C ILE A 11 14.53 9.19 4.71
N TYR A 12 14.83 7.90 4.55
CA TYR A 12 15.68 7.42 3.48
C TYR A 12 15.12 7.83 2.11
N LYS A 13 13.82 7.62 1.88
CA LYS A 13 13.19 8.00 0.62
C LYS A 13 13.19 9.51 0.35
N THR A 14 12.89 10.34 1.36
CA THR A 14 12.72 11.79 1.15
C THR A 14 14.01 12.60 1.24
N ALA A 15 14.88 12.28 2.20
CA ALA A 15 16.11 13.05 2.46
C ALA A 15 17.25 12.61 1.54
N PHE A 16 17.44 11.30 1.36
CA PHE A 16 18.55 10.77 0.56
C PHE A 16 18.20 10.60 -0.92
N ARG A 17 16.91 10.66 -1.28
CA ARG A 17 16.39 10.56 -2.67
C ARG A 17 17.10 9.46 -3.47
N PRO A 18 17.14 8.22 -2.95
CA PRO A 18 17.86 7.13 -3.60
C PRO A 18 17.32 6.88 -5.01
N ASN A 19 18.18 6.39 -5.91
CA ASN A 19 17.74 5.90 -7.22
C ASN A 19 16.77 4.74 -7.03
N GLU A 20 15.48 4.97 -7.27
CA GLU A 20 14.42 3.99 -7.09
C GLU A 20 14.61 2.75 -7.98
N MET A 21 15.15 2.96 -9.18
CA MET A 21 15.32 1.88 -10.16
C MET A 21 16.26 0.78 -9.62
N GLU A 22 17.25 1.14 -8.81
CA GLU A 22 18.34 0.22 -8.45
C GLU A 22 18.52 0.01 -6.94
N SER A 23 18.03 0.92 -6.11
CA SER A 23 18.27 0.86 -4.66
C SER A 23 17.70 -0.42 -4.03
N LYS A 24 18.60 -1.35 -3.66
CA LYS A 24 18.26 -2.57 -2.92
C LYS A 24 17.81 -2.25 -1.49
N LEU A 25 18.42 -1.23 -0.88
CA LEU A 25 18.06 -0.78 0.46
C LEU A 25 16.64 -0.20 0.51
N LEU A 26 16.26 0.62 -0.47
CA LEU A 26 14.90 1.17 -0.55
C LEU A 26 13.85 0.05 -0.62
N ARG A 27 14.10 -0.96 -1.46
CA ARG A 27 13.24 -2.15 -1.61
C ARG A 27 13.10 -2.91 -0.30
N ARG A 28 14.20 -3.23 0.38
CA ARG A 28 14.17 -3.89 1.68
C ARG A 28 13.40 -3.06 2.71
N LEU A 29 13.68 -1.76 2.81
CA LEU A 29 13.00 -0.87 3.76
C LEU A 29 11.49 -0.81 3.52
N PHE A 30 11.04 -0.73 2.27
CA PHE A 30 9.61 -0.69 1.97
C PHE A 30 8.91 -2.03 2.20
N LYS A 31 9.57 -3.14 1.88
CA LYS A 31 9.07 -4.48 2.18
C LYS A 31 8.89 -4.67 3.69
N ASP A 32 9.92 -4.33 4.47
CA ASP A 32 9.92 -4.56 5.92
C ASP A 32 9.03 -3.58 6.69
N ALA A 33 8.97 -2.30 6.26
CA ALA A 33 8.23 -1.25 6.97
C ALA A 33 6.75 -1.17 6.59
N TYR A 34 6.43 -1.48 5.34
CA TYR A 34 5.11 -1.25 4.76
C TYR A 34 4.50 -2.49 4.09
N GLY A 35 5.23 -3.61 3.97
CA GLY A 35 4.74 -4.80 3.26
C GLY A 35 4.54 -4.54 1.77
N ILE A 36 5.38 -3.68 1.18
CA ILE A 36 5.35 -3.33 -0.25
C ILE A 36 6.59 -3.92 -0.91
N ASP A 37 6.40 -4.93 -1.76
CA ASP A 37 7.48 -5.60 -2.50
C ASP A 37 7.58 -5.02 -3.92
N VAL A 38 8.78 -4.58 -4.30
CA VAL A 38 9.01 -3.87 -5.57
C VAL A 38 10.19 -4.46 -6.32
N GLY A 39 9.92 -4.93 -7.54
CA GLY A 39 10.90 -5.48 -8.45
C GLY A 39 11.98 -4.48 -8.88
N ALA A 40 13.10 -5.02 -9.37
CA ALA A 40 14.19 -4.23 -9.94
C ALA A 40 13.71 -3.35 -11.10
N TYR A 41 14.27 -2.15 -11.22
CA TYR A 41 13.97 -1.15 -12.25
C TYR A 41 12.55 -0.58 -12.26
N SER A 42 11.71 -0.96 -11.30
CA SER A 42 10.43 -0.31 -11.06
C SER A 42 10.60 0.93 -10.20
N TYR A 43 9.84 1.99 -10.52
CA TYR A 43 9.92 3.28 -9.84
C TYR A 43 8.54 3.96 -9.76
N GLY A 44 8.44 5.01 -8.94
CA GLY A 44 7.22 5.76 -8.69
C GLY A 44 6.22 5.06 -7.77
N CYS A 45 6.55 3.87 -7.25
CA CYS A 45 5.67 3.06 -6.40
C CYS A 45 6.13 2.93 -4.93
N PHE A 46 7.25 3.57 -4.55
CA PHE A 46 7.72 3.64 -3.16
C PHE A 46 6.96 4.70 -2.35
N ASP A 47 5.64 4.50 -2.20
CA ASP A 47 4.76 5.42 -1.48
C ASP A 47 3.66 4.67 -0.71
N HIS A 48 3.84 4.57 0.62
CA HIS A 48 2.93 3.85 1.51
C HIS A 48 1.55 4.51 1.69
N ARG A 49 1.35 5.73 1.17
CA ARG A 49 0.06 6.44 1.22
C ARG A 49 -0.79 6.12 0.00
N ARG A 50 -0.15 5.83 -1.13
CA ARG A 50 -0.81 5.46 -2.39
C ARG A 50 -0.98 3.96 -2.54
N PHE A 51 -0.10 3.21 -1.88
CA PHE A 51 -0.05 1.76 -1.95
C PHE A 51 -0.04 1.18 -0.54
N GLY A 52 -0.94 0.22 -0.31
CA GLY A 52 -1.08 -0.46 0.98
C GLY A 52 -0.20 -1.70 1.08
N SER A 53 -0.08 -2.21 2.31
CA SER A 53 0.57 -3.50 2.60
C SER A 53 -0.06 -4.64 1.78
N GLY A 54 0.78 -5.61 1.44
CA GLY A 54 0.43 -6.74 0.59
C GLY A 54 0.96 -6.56 -0.82
N MET A 55 1.02 -5.32 -1.32
CA MET A 55 1.32 -5.00 -2.72
C MET A 55 2.62 -5.63 -3.23
N PHE A 56 2.52 -6.38 -4.33
CA PHE A 56 3.63 -6.79 -5.18
C PHE A 56 3.69 -5.99 -6.49
N VAL A 57 4.87 -5.45 -6.82
CA VAL A 57 5.17 -4.79 -8.09
C VAL A 57 6.26 -5.57 -8.81
N GLY A 58 6.01 -5.93 -10.07
CA GLY A 58 6.99 -6.61 -10.93
C GLY A 58 8.22 -5.77 -11.25
N ARG A 59 9.08 -6.28 -12.14
CA ARG A 59 10.28 -5.57 -12.62
C ARG A 59 9.94 -4.66 -13.80
N TYR A 60 10.71 -3.58 -13.98
CA TYR A 60 10.62 -2.67 -15.14
C TYR A 60 9.26 -1.96 -15.31
N CYS A 61 8.62 -1.56 -14.20
CA CYS A 61 7.34 -0.85 -14.22
C CYS A 61 7.48 0.63 -13.84
N SER A 62 6.78 1.49 -14.58
CA SER A 62 6.72 2.93 -14.33
C SER A 62 5.39 3.34 -13.72
N PHE A 63 5.41 4.01 -12.57
CA PHE A 63 4.19 4.50 -11.90
C PHE A 63 4.13 6.01 -11.89
N ALA A 64 3.02 6.57 -12.37
CA ALA A 64 2.73 7.99 -12.24
C ALA A 64 2.46 8.38 -10.77
N ASN A 65 2.74 9.63 -10.40
CA ASN A 65 2.46 10.16 -9.05
C ASN A 65 0.96 10.22 -8.73
N SER A 66 0.11 10.28 -9.76
CA SER A 66 -1.35 10.22 -9.65
C SER A 66 -1.89 8.81 -9.45
N CYS A 67 -1.11 7.76 -9.74
CA CYS A 67 -1.55 6.38 -9.58
C CYS A 67 -1.93 6.09 -8.11
N ARG A 68 -3.06 5.43 -7.92
CA ARG A 68 -3.62 4.99 -6.62
C ARG A 68 -4.10 3.56 -6.74
N ARG A 69 -3.97 2.78 -5.67
CA ARG A 69 -4.55 1.44 -5.58
C ARG A 69 -5.69 1.43 -4.57
N PHE A 70 -6.86 1.01 -5.02
CA PHE A 70 -7.99 0.67 -4.16
C PHE A 70 -8.16 -0.85 -4.15
N ASN A 71 -8.45 -1.43 -2.98
CA ASN A 71 -8.51 -2.88 -2.80
C ASN A 71 -9.88 -3.39 -2.36
N ALA A 72 -10.88 -2.52 -2.41
CA ALA A 72 -12.27 -2.86 -2.13
C ALA A 72 -13.15 -1.88 -2.89
N ASN A 73 -14.36 -2.33 -3.22
CA ASN A 73 -15.43 -1.49 -3.72
C ASN A 73 -16.66 -1.65 -2.82
N HIS A 74 -17.65 -0.76 -2.96
CA HIS A 74 -18.92 -0.95 -2.28
C HIS A 74 -19.66 -2.18 -2.80
N GLY A 75 -20.29 -2.93 -1.88
CA GLY A 75 -21.15 -4.04 -2.25
C GLY A 75 -22.45 -3.52 -2.85
N LEU A 76 -22.57 -3.58 -4.17
CA LEU A 76 -23.76 -3.12 -4.88
C LEU A 76 -25.01 -3.99 -4.58
N SER A 77 -24.81 -5.19 -4.06
CA SER A 77 -25.86 -6.10 -3.63
C SER A 77 -26.32 -5.87 -2.18
N TYR A 78 -25.77 -4.88 -1.48
CA TYR A 78 -26.17 -4.56 -0.12
C TYR A 78 -27.48 -3.79 -0.09
N LEU A 79 -28.24 -3.96 0.99
CA LEU A 79 -29.52 -3.25 1.21
C LEU A 79 -29.37 -1.72 1.11
N MET A 80 -28.20 -1.19 1.47
CA MET A 80 -27.85 0.22 1.35
C MET A 80 -26.34 0.37 1.16
N LEU A 81 -25.84 1.57 0.88
CA LEU A 81 -24.39 1.83 0.74
C LEU A 81 -23.77 2.52 1.97
N HIS A 82 -24.58 2.75 3.01
CA HIS A 82 -24.13 3.42 4.22
C HIS A 82 -23.06 2.57 4.95
N PRO A 83 -21.93 3.16 5.41
CA PRO A 83 -20.81 2.41 5.99
C PRO A 83 -21.13 1.63 7.26
N PHE A 84 -22.27 1.87 7.91
CA PHE A 84 -22.71 1.07 9.06
C PHE A 84 -22.81 -0.42 8.76
N ILE A 85 -23.08 -0.81 7.52
CA ILE A 85 -23.29 -2.22 7.18
C ILE A 85 -22.00 -2.97 6.83
N TYR A 86 -20.85 -2.28 6.71
CA TYR A 86 -19.59 -2.92 6.32
C TYR A 86 -18.34 -2.41 7.04
N ASN A 87 -18.35 -1.19 7.61
CA ASN A 87 -17.20 -0.63 8.29
C ASN A 87 -17.18 -1.02 9.77
N THR A 88 -16.38 -2.01 10.10
CA THR A 88 -16.22 -2.54 11.47
C THR A 88 -15.79 -1.49 12.49
N ARG A 89 -15.13 -0.40 12.06
CA ARG A 89 -14.70 0.68 12.96
C ARG A 89 -15.84 1.51 13.54
N LEU A 90 -17.04 1.41 12.96
CA LEU A 90 -18.23 2.12 13.44
C LEU A 90 -18.99 1.30 14.50
N GLY A 91 -18.54 0.08 14.83
CA GLY A 91 -19.14 -0.76 15.88
C GLY A 91 -20.48 -1.41 15.54
N MET A 92 -21.04 -1.13 14.36
CA MET A 92 -22.34 -1.67 13.92
C MET A 92 -22.25 -3.08 13.31
N VAL A 93 -21.05 -3.49 12.86
CA VAL A 93 -20.79 -4.83 12.30
C VAL A 93 -19.49 -5.40 12.85
N ALA A 94 -19.49 -6.70 13.15
CA ALA A 94 -18.32 -7.39 13.70
C ALA A 94 -17.26 -7.73 12.66
N LYS A 95 -17.64 -7.86 11.38
CA LYS A 95 -16.76 -8.26 10.29
C LYS A 95 -17.10 -7.51 9.00
N GLU A 96 -16.09 -7.20 8.18
CA GLU A 96 -16.30 -6.69 6.83
C GLU A 96 -16.97 -7.79 5.96
N PRO A 97 -18.09 -7.50 5.27
CA PRO A 97 -18.82 -8.47 4.46
C PRO A 97 -18.23 -8.71 3.07
N PHE A 98 -17.09 -8.09 2.75
CA PHE A 98 -16.42 -8.24 1.46
C PHE A 98 -14.95 -8.63 1.64
N GLU A 99 -14.42 -9.34 0.65
CA GLU A 99 -12.99 -9.61 0.57
C GLU A 99 -12.27 -8.43 -0.06
N ARG A 100 -11.10 -8.10 0.49
CA ARG A 100 -10.23 -7.10 -0.11
C ARG A 100 -9.30 -7.79 -1.08
N THR A 101 -9.12 -7.22 -2.27
CA THR A 101 -8.19 -7.75 -3.27
C THR A 101 -6.76 -7.65 -2.73
N LEU A 102 -6.15 -8.83 -2.53
CA LEU A 102 -4.72 -8.98 -2.31
C LEU A 102 -4.02 -8.86 -3.67
N CYS A 103 -2.90 -8.15 -3.71
CA CYS A 103 -2.05 -8.03 -4.89
C CYS A 103 -0.63 -8.28 -4.45
#